data_AF-A0A964Z9W6-F1
#
_entry.id   AF-A0A964Z9W6-F1
#
_cell.length_a   1.000
_cell.length_b   1.000
_cell.length_c   1.000
_cell.angle_alpha   90.00
_cell.angle_beta   90.00
_cell.angle_gamma   90.00
#
_symmetry.space_group_name_H-M   'P 1'
#
loop_
_entity.id
_entity.type
_entity.pdbx_description
1 polymer ?
#
loop_
_entity_poly.entity_id
_entity_poly.type
_entity_poly.pdbx_seq_one_letter_code
_entity_poly.pdbx_strand_id
1 'polypeptide(L)'
;MSLFGKLLALLNLLGAVGLIYLASVDYSARQQWAYVVFRYDLMLDGVPVDDSQVDKQGQPTIDHISDETINELFSQVGGKPVRTQVEEVKAIQDSLNSQIQALETNKRQQAFYLAGVLLPLSDSLLERDEYLATQAHLSTDESVKALESRYSAALRDAKKEGASGPDRSFAQAFRLGVRSQGGAPSEAITTLIVDRLPADPQANVNIAVLFSEALDTQRLKMLKRLEWLFADALTNADQSMSAAADRPKNSRESQRAAIARLLFGLSGARALMDITADSSHPDVARLKGFSPGTADWSRALASCESVRRHQRRVFVLSGIKTALNAIAARSATVRILASQVDAASADERILFLSDDAALLSQAREQAERLRVETTQIAENLKKLADQRVSLKQRQKDVEEAEAALKESTDETAQTIAKLREQTDKARLVRIKARDLLGTLADKEREIRDLERQVRDAESKAGGGSKP
;
A
#
# COMPACT_ATOMS: atom_id res chain seq x y z
N MET A 1 91.65 -62.95 2.07
CA MET A 1 90.97 -62.07 1.08
C MET A 1 91.99 -61.09 0.53
N SER A 2 92.08 -60.95 -0.80
CA SER A 2 93.00 -59.98 -1.42
C SER A 2 92.57 -58.54 -1.09
N LEU A 3 93.53 -57.62 -1.00
CA LEU A 3 93.30 -56.20 -0.75
C LEU A 3 92.30 -55.59 -1.75
N PHE A 4 92.37 -56.04 -3.01
CA PHE A 4 91.48 -55.63 -4.09
C PHE A 4 90.02 -56.02 -3.85
N GLY A 5 89.76 -57.22 -3.33
CA GLY A 5 88.39 -57.66 -2.98
C GLY A 5 87.77 -56.82 -1.86
N LYS A 6 88.57 -56.39 -0.87
CA LYS A 6 88.10 -55.48 0.19
C LYS A 6 87.78 -54.09 -0.35
N LEU A 7 88.58 -53.59 -1.30
CA LEU A 7 88.35 -52.29 -1.94
C LEU A 7 87.05 -52.30 -2.75
N LEU A 8 86.80 -53.35 -3.53
CA LEU A 8 85.54 -53.52 -4.27
C LEU A 8 84.32 -53.63 -3.34
N ALA A 9 84.44 -54.35 -2.23
CA ALA A 9 83.37 -54.45 -1.24
C ALA A 9 83.04 -53.08 -0.61
N LEU A 10 84.06 -52.27 -0.28
CA LEU A 10 83.88 -50.91 0.23
C LEU A 10 83.20 -50.01 -0.82
N LEU A 11 83.61 -50.11 -2.09
CA LEU A 11 83.05 -49.30 -3.17
C LEU A 11 81.59 -49.65 -3.45
N ASN A 12 81.23 -50.93 -3.39
CA ASN A 12 79.83 -51.38 -3.47
C ASN A 12 78.99 -50.90 -2.28
N LEU A 13 79.55 -50.92 -1.06
CA LEU A 13 78.86 -50.39 0.12
C LEU A 13 78.60 -48.88 -0.02
N LEU A 14 79.60 -48.12 -0.45
CA LEU A 14 79.44 -46.69 -0.72
C LEU A 14 78.44 -46.42 -1.85
N GLY A 15 78.43 -47.24 -2.90
CA GLY A 15 77.43 -47.18 -3.96
C GLY A 15 76.02 -47.44 -3.45
N ALA A 16 75.82 -48.47 -2.62
CA ALA A 16 74.54 -48.79 -2.01
C ALA A 16 74.03 -47.67 -1.08
N VAL A 17 74.91 -47.12 -0.23
CA VAL A 17 74.58 -45.97 0.63
C VAL A 17 74.23 -44.74 -0.21
N GLY A 18 74.98 -44.49 -1.30
CA GLY A 18 74.69 -43.43 -2.25
C GLY A 18 73.31 -43.58 -2.92
N LEU A 19 72.95 -44.79 -3.33
CA LEU A 19 71.62 -45.09 -3.89
C LEU A 19 70.50 -44.91 -2.88
N ILE A 20 70.67 -45.37 -1.64
CA ILE A 20 69.67 -45.18 -0.56
C ILE A 20 69.49 -43.69 -0.25
N TYR A 21 70.59 -42.93 -0.20
CA TYR A 21 70.53 -41.48 -0.02
C TYR A 21 69.79 -40.80 -1.17
N LEU A 22 70.14 -41.09 -2.43
CA LEU A 22 69.45 -40.54 -3.60
C LEU A 22 67.96 -40.92 -3.63
N ALA A 23 67.62 -42.17 -3.30
CA ALA A 23 66.24 -42.62 -3.21
C ALA A 23 65.47 -41.88 -2.09
N SER A 24 66.11 -41.62 -0.95
CA SER A 24 65.52 -40.86 0.16
C SER A 24 65.29 -39.39 -0.22
N VAL A 25 66.23 -38.77 -0.92
CA VAL A 25 66.13 -37.39 -1.42
C VAL A 25 65.03 -37.26 -2.47
N ASP A 26 64.97 -38.18 -3.44
CA ASP A 26 63.92 -38.21 -4.48
C ASP A 26 62.53 -38.43 -3.85
N TYR A 27 62.41 -39.38 -2.92
CA TYR A 27 61.15 -39.60 -2.20
C TYR A 27 60.71 -38.36 -1.42
N SER A 28 61.63 -37.71 -0.69
CA SER A 28 61.35 -36.46 0.04
C SER A 28 60.89 -35.34 -0.88
N ALA A 29 61.55 -35.14 -2.03
CA ALA A 29 61.17 -34.14 -3.02
C ALA A 29 59.77 -34.42 -3.61
N ARG A 30 59.45 -35.69 -3.92
CA ARG A 30 58.12 -36.09 -4.41
C ARG A 30 57.04 -35.85 -3.37
N GLN A 31 57.30 -36.13 -2.09
CA GLN A 31 56.37 -35.86 -1.00
C GLN A 31 56.10 -34.36 -0.84
N GLN A 32 57.14 -33.52 -0.93
CA GLN A 32 56.98 -32.06 -0.91
C GLN A 32 56.14 -31.55 -2.09
N TRP A 33 56.39 -32.05 -3.30
CA TRP A 33 55.61 -31.68 -4.48
C TRP A 33 54.16 -32.14 -4.38
N ALA A 34 53.92 -33.38 -3.94
CA ALA A 34 52.59 -33.90 -3.71
C ALA A 34 51.84 -33.06 -2.67
N TYR A 35 52.49 -32.67 -1.58
CA TYR A 35 51.91 -31.79 -0.56
C TYR A 35 51.57 -30.39 -1.10
N VAL A 36 52.46 -29.79 -1.91
CA VAL A 36 52.20 -28.49 -2.54
C VAL A 36 51.02 -28.56 -3.49
N VAL A 37 50.97 -29.58 -4.37
CA VAL A 37 49.84 -29.80 -5.28
C VAL A 37 48.55 -30.02 -4.50
N PHE A 38 48.58 -30.84 -3.45
CA PHE A 38 47.44 -31.08 -2.57
C PHE A 38 46.92 -29.79 -1.92
N ARG A 39 47.82 -28.93 -1.42
CA ARG A 39 47.43 -27.62 -0.87
C ARG A 39 46.79 -26.71 -1.92
N TYR A 40 47.30 -26.70 -3.14
CA TYR A 40 46.69 -25.94 -4.23
C TYR A 40 45.31 -26.48 -4.59
N ASP A 41 45.15 -27.81 -4.66
CA ASP A 41 43.85 -28.44 -4.88
C ASP A 41 42.87 -28.08 -3.76
N LEU A 42 43.32 -28.11 -2.49
CA LEU A 42 42.53 -27.71 -1.33
C LEU A 42 42.12 -26.22 -1.39
N MET A 43 42.99 -25.32 -1.87
CA MET A 43 42.64 -23.91 -2.08
C MET A 43 41.63 -23.70 -3.21
N LEU A 44 41.70 -24.51 -4.27
CA LEU A 44 40.80 -24.41 -5.41
C LEU A 44 39.41 -25.00 -5.12
N ASP A 45 39.40 -26.19 -4.53
CA ASP A 45 38.20 -27.00 -4.31
C ASP A 45 37.60 -26.86 -2.90
N GLY A 46 38.38 -26.35 -1.95
CA GLY A 46 37.99 -26.21 -0.55
C GLY A 46 38.27 -27.46 0.26
N VAL A 47 37.97 -27.39 1.56
CA VAL A 47 37.96 -28.57 2.44
C VAL A 47 36.90 -29.58 1.96
N PRO A 48 37.03 -30.88 2.27
CA PRO A 48 36.05 -31.88 1.86
C PRO A 48 34.65 -31.53 2.35
N VAL A 49 33.63 -31.88 1.55
CA VAL A 49 32.22 -31.60 1.88
C VAL A 49 31.84 -32.31 3.18
N ASP A 50 32.16 -33.60 3.26
CA ASP A 50 31.96 -34.46 4.43
C ASP A 50 33.11 -35.49 4.55
N ASP A 51 33.07 -36.31 5.60
CA ASP A 51 34.09 -37.32 5.90
C ASP A 51 34.12 -38.46 4.87
N SER A 52 33.09 -38.59 4.03
CA SER A 52 32.96 -39.63 3.00
C SER A 52 33.56 -39.22 1.65
N GLN A 53 34.00 -37.96 1.51
CA GLN A 53 34.60 -37.49 0.27
C GLN A 53 35.94 -38.20 0.05
N VAL A 54 36.02 -38.94 -1.05
CA VAL A 54 37.24 -39.62 -1.48
C VAL A 54 37.95 -38.83 -2.57
N ASP A 55 39.26 -38.97 -2.63
CA ASP A 55 40.10 -38.43 -3.70
C ASP A 55 40.01 -39.29 -4.98
N LYS A 56 40.87 -38.99 -5.97
CA LYS A 56 40.92 -39.73 -7.25
C LYS A 56 41.42 -41.17 -7.09
N GLN A 57 42.00 -41.50 -5.95
CA GLN A 57 42.57 -42.79 -5.58
C GLN A 57 41.61 -43.61 -4.70
N GLY A 58 40.45 -43.04 -4.35
CA GLY A 58 39.46 -43.68 -3.50
C GLY A 58 39.79 -43.59 -2.00
N GLN A 59 40.76 -42.77 -1.60
CA GLN A 59 41.13 -42.55 -0.20
C GLN A 59 40.33 -41.38 0.37
N PRO A 60 39.87 -41.42 1.63
CA PRO A 60 39.19 -40.30 2.26
C PRO A 60 40.08 -39.04 2.24
N THR A 61 39.60 -37.97 1.64
CA THR A 61 40.37 -36.71 1.51
C THR A 61 40.72 -36.14 2.90
N ILE A 62 39.87 -36.38 3.91
CA ILE A 62 40.07 -35.90 5.28
C ILE A 62 41.34 -36.46 5.93
N ASP A 63 41.76 -37.68 5.57
CA ASP A 63 42.94 -38.34 6.15
C ASP A 63 44.26 -37.71 5.68
N HIS A 64 44.21 -36.99 4.55
CA HIS A 64 45.36 -36.27 3.99
C HIS A 64 45.52 -34.85 4.57
N ILE A 65 44.55 -34.37 5.34
CA ILE A 65 44.58 -33.02 5.91
C ILE A 65 45.07 -33.10 7.36
N SER A 66 46.36 -32.80 7.59
CA SER A 66 46.92 -32.77 8.94
C SER A 66 46.43 -31.55 9.73
N ASP A 67 46.49 -31.62 11.06
CA ASP A 67 46.09 -30.51 11.94
C ASP A 67 46.92 -29.24 11.67
N GLU A 68 48.20 -29.39 11.32
CA GLU A 68 49.06 -28.26 10.93
C GLU A 68 48.56 -27.60 9.64
N THR A 69 48.19 -28.38 8.62
CA THR A 69 47.64 -27.86 7.36
C THR A 69 46.34 -27.11 7.61
N ILE A 70 45.45 -27.65 8.45
CA ILE A 70 44.19 -26.99 8.84
C ILE A 70 44.47 -25.68 9.56
N ASN A 71 45.34 -25.70 10.58
CA ASN A 71 45.67 -24.51 11.34
C ASN A 71 46.31 -23.43 10.44
N GLU A 72 47.18 -23.83 9.51
CA GLU A 72 47.80 -22.93 8.54
C GLU A 72 46.73 -22.30 7.64
N LEU A 73 45.81 -23.09 7.10
CA LEU A 73 44.74 -22.64 6.20
C LEU A 73 43.78 -21.66 6.89
N PHE A 74 43.46 -21.88 8.16
CA PHE A 74 42.55 -21.04 8.92
C PHE A 74 43.22 -19.86 9.66
N SER A 75 44.54 -19.84 9.77
CA SER A 75 45.30 -18.82 10.51
C SER A 75 44.98 -17.39 10.08
N GLN A 76 44.67 -17.17 8.79
CA GLN A 76 44.38 -15.85 8.22
C GLN A 76 42.91 -15.42 8.31
N VAL A 77 42.00 -16.38 8.54
CA VAL A 77 40.54 -16.12 8.55
C VAL A 77 39.94 -16.19 9.95
N GLY A 78 40.67 -16.73 10.93
CA GLY A 78 40.24 -16.82 12.32
C GLY A 78 39.07 -17.81 12.54
N GLY A 79 38.62 -17.87 13.79
CA GLY A 79 37.60 -18.84 14.23
C GLY A 79 38.18 -20.23 14.52
N LYS A 80 37.34 -21.15 15.00
CA LYS A 80 37.73 -22.55 15.23
C LYS A 80 37.95 -23.23 13.88
N PRO A 81 39.11 -23.86 13.61
CA PRO A 81 39.31 -24.62 12.38
C PRO A 81 38.39 -25.83 12.34
N VAL A 82 37.91 -26.19 11.15
CA VAL A 82 37.02 -27.33 10.90
C VAL A 82 37.58 -28.18 9.77
N ARG A 83 37.28 -29.48 9.77
CA ARG A 83 37.83 -30.41 8.76
C ARG A 83 36.94 -30.53 7.53
N THR A 84 35.64 -30.29 7.68
CA THR A 84 34.67 -30.43 6.58
C THR A 84 33.74 -29.22 6.44
N GLN A 85 33.14 -29.08 5.26
CA GLN A 85 32.17 -28.02 5.00
C GLN A 85 30.88 -28.24 5.79
N VAL A 86 30.43 -29.50 5.92
CA VAL A 86 29.24 -29.87 6.71
C VAL A 86 29.44 -29.54 8.20
N GLU A 87 30.65 -29.72 8.75
CA GLU A 87 30.96 -29.32 10.13
C GLU A 87 30.80 -27.81 10.34
N GLU A 88 31.30 -26.97 9.42
CA GLU A 88 31.07 -25.52 9.50
C GLU A 88 29.58 -25.19 9.47
N VAL A 89 28.84 -25.77 8.51
CA VAL A 89 27.41 -25.46 8.34
C VAL A 89 26.63 -25.81 9.60
N LYS A 90 26.91 -26.95 10.23
CA LYS A 90 26.32 -27.33 11.53
C LYS A 90 26.71 -26.36 12.64
N ALA A 91 27.99 -26.00 12.75
CA ALA A 91 28.45 -25.05 13.76
C ALA A 91 27.76 -23.68 13.64
N ILE A 92 27.54 -23.20 12.41
CA ILE A 92 26.78 -21.97 12.16
C ILE A 92 25.30 -22.16 12.47
N GLN A 93 24.71 -23.28 12.06
CA GLN A 93 23.31 -23.61 12.35
C GLN A 93 23.07 -23.60 13.87
N ASP A 94 23.91 -24.26 14.65
CA ASP A 94 23.82 -24.31 16.10
C ASP A 94 23.99 -22.92 16.74
N SER A 95 24.93 -22.13 16.23
CA SER A 95 25.14 -20.75 16.69
C SER A 95 23.90 -19.86 16.42
N LEU A 96 23.34 -19.92 15.20
CA LEU A 96 22.13 -19.17 14.86
C LEU A 96 20.92 -19.65 15.65
N ASN A 97 20.72 -20.96 15.76
CA ASN A 97 19.62 -21.56 16.53
C ASN A 97 19.69 -21.13 17.99
N SER A 98 20.87 -21.10 18.60
CA SER A 98 21.07 -20.63 19.97
C SER A 98 20.64 -19.17 20.13
N GLN A 99 20.98 -18.30 19.17
CA GLN A 99 20.57 -16.89 19.20
C GLN A 99 19.07 -16.72 18.96
N ILE A 100 18.51 -17.49 18.03
CA ILE A 100 17.07 -17.50 17.77
C ILE A 100 16.30 -17.95 19.02
N GLN A 101 16.75 -19.01 19.70
CA GLN A 101 16.14 -19.50 20.95
C GLN A 101 16.27 -18.48 22.08
N ALA A 102 17.40 -17.79 22.20
CA ALA A 102 17.56 -16.70 23.18
C ALA A 102 16.53 -15.56 22.98
N LEU A 103 16.02 -15.38 21.76
CA LEU A 103 15.00 -14.39 21.41
C LEU A 103 13.56 -14.93 21.45
N GLU A 104 13.33 -16.18 21.84
CA GLU A 104 12.00 -16.83 21.79
C GLU A 104 10.94 -16.09 22.63
N THR A 105 11.35 -15.48 23.74
CA THR A 105 10.47 -14.67 24.59
C THR A 105 10.00 -13.39 23.91
N ASN A 106 10.79 -12.85 22.97
CA ASN A 106 10.47 -11.64 22.22
C ASN A 106 10.29 -11.98 20.73
N LYS A 107 9.10 -12.51 20.40
CA LYS A 107 8.72 -12.90 19.03
C LYS A 107 9.01 -11.82 17.98
N ARG A 108 8.87 -10.53 18.35
CA ARG A 108 9.19 -9.40 17.48
C ARG A 108 10.69 -9.33 17.17
N GLN A 109 11.53 -9.32 18.20
CA GLN A 109 12.99 -9.29 18.01
C GLN A 109 13.48 -10.54 17.26
N GLN A 110 12.87 -11.70 17.54
CA GLN A 110 13.16 -12.93 16.80
C GLN A 110 12.80 -12.79 15.31
N ALA A 111 11.62 -12.25 14.98
CA ALA A 111 11.22 -12.00 13.59
C ALA A 111 12.14 -10.97 12.88
N PHE A 112 12.51 -9.89 13.57
CA PHE A 112 13.45 -8.88 13.07
C PHE A 112 14.83 -9.50 12.77
N TYR A 113 15.35 -10.31 13.69
CA TYR A 113 16.62 -11.01 13.53
C TYR A 113 16.60 -11.98 12.35
N LEU A 114 15.56 -12.82 12.26
CA LEU A 114 15.38 -13.78 11.16
C LEU A 114 15.31 -13.07 9.81
N ALA A 115 14.58 -11.96 9.71
CA ALA A 115 14.52 -11.17 8.48
C ALA A 115 15.91 -10.66 8.06
N GLY A 116 16.77 -10.26 9.01
CA GLY A 116 18.14 -9.85 8.72
C GLY A 116 19.06 -10.98 8.25
N VAL A 117 18.90 -12.17 8.82
CA VAL A 117 19.63 -13.37 8.40
C VAL A 117 19.20 -13.81 6.99
N LEU A 118 17.89 -13.77 6.69
CA LEU A 118 17.33 -14.26 5.44
C LEU A 118 17.39 -13.25 4.29
N LEU A 119 17.46 -11.95 4.56
CA LEU A 119 17.53 -10.91 3.53
C LEU A 119 18.62 -11.15 2.47
N PRO A 120 19.89 -11.45 2.81
CA PRO A 120 20.92 -11.75 1.82
C PRO A 120 20.73 -13.11 1.13
N LEU A 121 19.81 -13.95 1.61
CA LEU A 121 19.48 -15.29 1.09
C LEU A 121 18.13 -15.33 0.32
N SER A 122 17.46 -14.19 0.15
CA SER A 122 16.20 -14.09 -0.59
C SER A 122 16.37 -14.40 -2.08
N ASP A 123 15.56 -15.30 -2.64
CA ASP A 123 15.66 -15.71 -4.06
C ASP A 123 14.59 -15.07 -4.95
N SER A 124 13.60 -14.42 -4.36
CA SER A 124 12.53 -13.71 -5.07
C SER A 124 12.34 -12.29 -4.54
N LEU A 125 11.76 -11.43 -5.38
CA LEU A 125 11.45 -10.05 -5.01
C LEU A 125 10.45 -10.02 -3.87
N LEU A 126 9.42 -10.88 -3.94
CA LEU A 126 8.42 -10.99 -2.90
C LEU A 126 9.07 -11.30 -1.54
N GLU A 127 9.84 -12.40 -1.43
CA GLU A 127 10.54 -12.74 -0.17
C GLU A 127 11.41 -11.60 0.35
N ARG A 128 12.16 -10.96 -0.55
CA ARG A 128 13.03 -9.83 -0.20
C ARG A 128 12.22 -8.67 0.40
N ASP A 129 11.11 -8.32 -0.22
CA ASP A 129 10.22 -7.26 0.25
C ASP A 129 9.57 -7.63 1.58
N GLU A 130 9.19 -8.90 1.78
CA GLU A 130 8.69 -9.38 3.07
C GLU A 130 9.72 -9.17 4.19
N TYR A 131 10.99 -9.50 3.94
CA TYR A 131 12.06 -9.35 4.94
C TYR A 131 12.39 -7.87 5.18
N LEU A 132 12.44 -7.03 4.14
CA LEU A 132 12.65 -5.59 4.28
C LEU A 132 11.51 -4.92 5.04
N ALA A 133 10.26 -5.25 4.73
CA ALA A 133 9.10 -4.76 5.46
C ALA A 133 9.15 -5.17 6.94
N THR A 134 9.52 -6.43 7.21
CA THR A 134 9.68 -6.92 8.58
C THR A 134 10.78 -6.13 9.33
N GLN A 135 11.92 -5.87 8.70
CA GLN A 135 12.97 -5.05 9.31
C GLN A 135 12.51 -3.61 9.57
N ALA A 136 11.85 -2.98 8.61
CA ALA A 136 11.41 -1.59 8.73
C ALA A 136 10.41 -1.43 9.89
N HIS A 137 9.37 -2.27 9.93
CA HIS A 137 8.26 -2.13 10.89
C HIS A 137 8.53 -2.73 12.26
N LEU A 138 9.51 -3.63 12.41
CA LEU A 138 9.84 -4.27 13.69
C LEU A 138 11.13 -3.74 14.32
N SER A 139 11.73 -2.70 13.74
CA SER A 139 12.98 -2.10 14.21
C SER A 139 12.86 -1.44 15.58
N THR A 140 11.76 -0.70 15.81
CA THR A 140 11.52 0.04 17.06
C THR A 140 10.06 -0.11 17.54
N ASP A 141 9.83 0.14 18.83
CA ASP A 141 8.47 0.14 19.42
C ASP A 141 7.56 1.15 18.73
N GLU A 142 8.09 2.31 18.33
CA GLU A 142 7.36 3.35 17.63
C GLU A 142 6.92 2.89 16.24
N SER A 143 7.79 2.21 15.50
CA SER A 143 7.47 1.68 14.17
C SER A 143 6.35 0.63 14.24
N VAL A 144 6.35 -0.22 15.26
CA VAL A 144 5.28 -1.21 15.49
C VAL A 144 3.97 -0.53 15.82
N LYS A 145 3.98 0.42 16.77
CA LYS A 145 2.76 1.17 17.15
C LYS A 145 2.20 1.97 15.97
N ALA A 146 3.06 2.53 15.13
CA ALA A 146 2.65 3.22 13.91
C ALA A 146 1.95 2.26 12.94
N LEU A 147 2.51 1.06 12.75
CA LEU A 147 1.90 0.02 11.92
C LEU A 147 0.54 -0.47 12.47
N GLU A 148 0.45 -0.74 13.77
CA GLU A 148 -0.81 -1.12 14.44
C GLU A 148 -1.87 -0.02 14.33
N SER A 149 -1.48 1.25 14.50
CA SER A 149 -2.36 2.41 14.32
C SER A 149 -2.87 2.49 12.89
N ARG A 150 -1.99 2.27 11.89
CA ARG A 150 -2.37 2.22 10.47
C ARG A 150 -3.40 1.13 10.18
N TYR A 151 -3.21 -0.07 10.73
CA TYR A 151 -4.19 -1.15 10.61
C TYR A 151 -5.51 -0.83 11.33
N SER A 152 -5.45 -0.22 12.51
CA SER A 152 -6.64 0.19 13.26
C SER A 152 -7.46 1.24 12.50
N ALA A 153 -6.78 2.22 11.88
CA ALA A 153 -7.41 3.22 11.03
C ALA A 153 -8.02 2.60 9.77
N ALA A 154 -7.28 1.71 9.08
CA ALA A 154 -7.77 1.01 7.89
C ALA A 154 -9.01 0.15 8.20
N LEU A 155 -9.04 -0.50 9.36
CA LEU A 155 -10.20 -1.26 9.83
C LEU A 155 -11.41 -0.36 10.07
N ARG A 156 -11.22 0.79 10.72
CA ARG A 156 -12.30 1.77 10.92
C ARG A 156 -12.85 2.29 9.60
N ASP A 157 -11.98 2.57 8.63
CA ASP A 157 -12.38 3.03 7.31
C ASP A 157 -13.11 1.95 6.51
N ALA A 158 -12.66 0.70 6.56
CA ALA A 158 -13.31 -0.43 5.90
C ALA A 158 -14.70 -0.75 6.47
N LYS A 159 -14.97 -0.38 7.72
CA LYS A 159 -16.27 -0.55 8.40
C LYS A 159 -17.29 0.55 8.09
N LYS A 160 -16.89 1.67 7.50
CA LYS A 160 -17.82 2.76 7.13
C LYS A 160 -18.84 2.26 6.11
N GLU A 161 -20.08 2.73 6.21
CA GLU A 161 -21.12 2.43 5.22
C GLU A 161 -20.66 2.83 3.82
N GLY A 162 -20.82 1.92 2.85
CA GLY A 162 -20.37 2.12 1.46
C GLY A 162 -18.88 1.87 1.21
N ALA A 163 -18.06 1.62 2.24
CA ALA A 163 -16.64 1.27 2.03
C ALA A 163 -16.49 -0.14 1.43
N SER A 164 -17.38 -1.06 1.80
CA SER A 164 -17.58 -2.37 1.17
C SER A 164 -18.92 -2.38 0.42
N GLY A 165 -18.96 -3.11 -0.68
CA GLY A 165 -20.11 -3.14 -1.59
C GLY A 165 -20.07 -4.38 -2.50
N PRO A 166 -21.02 -4.51 -3.44
CA PRO A 166 -21.08 -5.67 -4.35
C PRO A 166 -19.78 -5.88 -5.14
N ASP A 167 -19.09 -4.78 -5.46
CA ASP A 167 -17.85 -4.81 -6.23
C ASP A 167 -16.57 -4.83 -5.36
N ARG A 168 -16.70 -4.75 -4.03
CA ARG A 168 -15.55 -4.67 -3.11
C ARG A 168 -15.82 -5.38 -1.79
N SER A 169 -15.11 -6.48 -1.59
CA SER A 169 -15.13 -7.21 -0.31
C SER A 169 -14.56 -6.38 0.83
N PHE A 170 -14.98 -6.69 2.07
CA PHE A 170 -14.44 -6.07 3.28
C PHE A 170 -12.90 -6.18 3.37
N ALA A 171 -12.35 -7.34 3.00
CA ALA A 171 -10.91 -7.59 2.88
C ALA A 171 -10.22 -6.61 1.92
N GLN A 172 -10.80 -6.37 0.73
CA GLN A 172 -10.26 -5.42 -0.24
C GLN A 172 -10.38 -3.98 0.24
N ALA A 173 -11.48 -3.60 0.89
CA ALA A 173 -11.65 -2.29 1.50
C ALA A 173 -10.60 -2.03 2.59
N PHE A 174 -10.30 -3.02 3.43
CA PHE A 174 -9.23 -2.96 4.41
C PHE A 174 -7.85 -2.79 3.75
N ARG A 175 -7.50 -3.62 2.77
CA ARG A 175 -6.22 -3.50 2.03
C ARG A 175 -6.07 -2.11 1.40
N LEU A 176 -7.13 -1.58 0.79
CA LEU A 176 -7.14 -0.24 0.22
C LEU A 176 -6.91 0.83 1.29
N GLY A 177 -7.55 0.70 2.45
CA GLY A 177 -7.37 1.60 3.59
C GLY A 177 -5.96 1.58 4.17
N VAL A 178 -5.26 0.44 4.13
CA VAL A 178 -3.84 0.37 4.53
C VAL A 178 -2.95 1.09 3.50
N ARG A 179 -3.20 0.87 2.21
CA ARG A 179 -2.42 1.46 1.11
C ARG A 179 -2.60 2.98 1.02
N SER A 180 -3.81 3.49 1.25
CA SER A 180 -4.12 4.92 1.16
C SER A 180 -3.45 5.78 2.24
N GLN A 181 -3.07 5.19 3.37
CA GLN A 181 -2.38 5.90 4.46
C GLN A 181 -0.88 6.10 4.21
N GLY A 182 -0.32 5.50 3.15
CA GLY A 182 1.11 5.58 2.83
C GLY A 182 2.03 4.88 3.84
N GLY A 183 3.33 5.18 3.78
CA GLY A 183 4.37 4.60 4.63
C GLY A 183 5.06 3.38 4.02
N ALA A 184 5.95 2.74 4.80
CA ALA A 184 6.71 1.58 4.31
C ALA A 184 5.77 0.40 3.96
N PRO A 185 6.07 -0.36 2.88
CA PRO A 185 5.28 -1.51 2.46
C PRO A 185 5.05 -2.50 3.61
N SER A 186 3.84 -3.02 3.76
CA SER A 186 3.51 -4.04 4.78
C SER A 186 2.65 -5.18 4.23
N GLU A 187 2.68 -5.41 2.92
CA GLU A 187 1.74 -6.32 2.24
C GLU A 187 1.81 -7.76 2.77
N ALA A 188 3.00 -8.24 3.16
CA ALA A 188 3.18 -9.58 3.74
C ALA A 188 2.33 -9.77 5.02
N ILE A 189 2.49 -8.86 5.98
CA ILE A 189 1.74 -8.87 7.23
C ILE A 189 0.26 -8.55 6.96
N THR A 190 -0.02 -7.64 6.03
CA THR A 190 -1.39 -7.25 5.64
C THR A 190 -2.16 -8.43 5.07
N THR A 191 -1.51 -9.25 4.24
CA THR A 191 -2.10 -10.47 3.67
C THR A 191 -2.47 -11.45 4.78
N LEU A 192 -1.56 -11.70 5.73
CA LEU A 192 -1.80 -12.59 6.88
C LEU A 192 -2.90 -12.10 7.82
N ILE A 193 -3.11 -10.78 7.93
CA ILE A 193 -4.24 -10.20 8.66
C ILE A 193 -5.53 -10.41 7.88
N VAL A 194 -5.51 -10.12 6.56
CA VAL A 194 -6.68 -10.23 5.69
C VAL A 194 -7.20 -11.66 5.60
N ASP A 195 -6.31 -12.65 5.55
CA ASP A 195 -6.69 -14.07 5.53
C ASP A 195 -7.42 -14.51 6.80
N ARG A 196 -7.30 -13.73 7.89
CA ARG A 196 -7.99 -13.95 9.17
C ARG A 196 -9.15 -12.98 9.41
N LEU A 197 -9.38 -12.00 8.54
CA LEU A 197 -10.50 -11.08 8.69
C LEU A 197 -11.82 -11.81 8.42
N PRO A 198 -12.85 -11.61 9.26
CA PRO A 198 -14.18 -12.14 8.99
C PRO A 198 -14.77 -11.49 7.74
N ALA A 199 -15.63 -12.23 7.03
CA ALA A 199 -16.35 -11.69 5.87
C ALA A 199 -17.36 -10.60 6.28
N ASP A 200 -17.91 -10.67 7.49
CA ASP A 200 -18.86 -9.69 8.04
C ASP A 200 -18.13 -8.42 8.53
N PRO A 201 -18.39 -7.24 7.94
CA PRO A 201 -17.82 -5.96 8.38
C PRO A 201 -18.18 -5.58 9.82
N GLN A 202 -19.31 -6.07 10.35
CA GLN A 202 -19.80 -5.72 11.68
C GLN A 202 -19.19 -6.55 12.80
N ALA A 203 -18.46 -7.64 12.48
CA ALA A 203 -17.80 -8.46 13.47
C ALA A 203 -16.84 -7.65 14.35
N ASN A 204 -16.83 -7.94 15.65
CA ASN A 204 -15.91 -7.30 16.60
C ASN A 204 -14.49 -7.86 16.40
N VAL A 205 -13.67 -7.16 15.62
CA VAL A 205 -12.30 -7.56 15.28
C VAL A 205 -11.31 -6.83 16.19
N ASN A 206 -10.53 -7.60 16.97
CA ASN A 206 -9.42 -7.06 17.73
C ASN A 206 -8.14 -7.06 16.87
N ILE A 207 -7.79 -5.89 16.33
CA ILE A 207 -6.66 -5.76 15.40
C ILE A 207 -5.30 -6.06 16.04
N ALA A 208 -5.15 -5.82 17.35
CA ALA A 208 -3.90 -6.12 18.05
C ALA A 208 -3.66 -7.63 18.13
N VAL A 209 -4.72 -8.41 18.36
CA VAL A 209 -4.64 -9.89 18.37
C VAL A 209 -4.30 -10.40 16.97
N LEU A 210 -5.03 -9.96 15.94
CA LEU A 210 -4.74 -10.35 14.55
C LEU A 210 -3.31 -9.99 14.11
N PHE A 211 -2.83 -8.80 14.50
CA PHE A 211 -1.47 -8.38 14.23
C PHE A 211 -0.44 -9.29 14.90
N SER A 212 -0.64 -9.64 16.17
CA SER A 212 0.24 -10.55 16.90
C SER A 212 0.29 -11.96 16.28
N GLU A 213 -0.85 -12.48 15.83
CA GLU A 213 -0.95 -13.78 15.15
C GLU A 213 -0.31 -13.75 13.76
N ALA A 214 -0.50 -12.67 13.01
CA ALA A 214 0.15 -12.45 11.72
C ALA A 214 1.67 -12.39 11.87
N LEU A 215 2.17 -11.68 12.89
CA LEU A 215 3.60 -11.62 13.20
C LEU A 215 4.16 -13.01 13.55
N ASP A 216 3.45 -13.79 14.36
CA ASP A 216 3.88 -15.14 14.71
C ASP A 216 3.91 -16.07 13.48
N THR A 217 2.93 -15.92 12.59
CA THR A 217 2.87 -16.68 11.33
C THR A 217 4.03 -16.32 10.41
N GLN A 218 4.34 -15.03 10.27
CA GLN A 218 5.47 -14.57 9.46
C GLN A 218 6.80 -15.06 10.04
N ARG A 219 6.96 -15.01 11.36
CA ARG A 219 8.12 -15.55 12.08
C ARG A 219 8.31 -17.05 11.83
N LEU A 220 7.25 -17.85 11.96
CA LEU A 220 7.29 -19.29 11.68
C LEU A 220 7.60 -19.59 10.21
N LYS A 221 7.08 -18.80 9.27
CA LYS A 221 7.43 -18.91 7.84
C LYS A 221 8.93 -18.69 7.62
N MET A 222 9.50 -17.66 8.25
CA MET A 222 10.94 -17.38 8.19
C MET A 222 11.79 -18.49 8.82
N LEU A 223 11.38 -19.03 9.98
CA LEU A 223 12.07 -20.17 10.60
C LEU A 223 12.12 -21.39 9.66
N LYS A 224 10.97 -21.77 9.10
CA LYS A 224 10.89 -22.88 8.13
C LYS A 224 11.77 -22.63 6.90
N ARG A 225 11.86 -21.39 6.43
CA ARG A 225 12.73 -21.03 5.30
C ARG A 225 14.21 -21.19 5.67
N LEU A 226 14.60 -20.74 6.86
CA LEU A 226 15.97 -20.91 7.35
C LEU A 226 16.34 -22.39 7.51
N GLU A 227 15.46 -23.18 8.13
CA GLU A 227 15.60 -24.63 8.27
C GLU A 227 15.74 -25.31 6.91
N TRP A 228 14.93 -24.91 5.92
CA TRP A 228 15.02 -25.44 4.56
C TRP A 228 16.37 -25.13 3.91
N LEU A 229 16.92 -23.93 4.09
CA LEU A 229 18.22 -23.54 3.53
C LEU A 229 19.37 -24.35 4.15
N PHE A 230 19.34 -24.59 5.47
CA PHE A 230 20.30 -25.47 6.13
C PHE A 230 20.13 -26.91 5.70
N ALA A 231 18.90 -27.40 5.60
CA ALA A 231 18.62 -28.74 5.11
C ALA A 231 19.17 -28.91 3.68
N ASP A 232 18.91 -27.98 2.76
CA ASP A 232 19.43 -28.04 1.39
C ASP A 232 20.97 -28.12 1.35
N ALA A 233 21.66 -27.35 2.19
CA ALA A 233 23.12 -27.39 2.30
C ALA A 233 23.64 -28.70 2.94
N LEU A 234 22.89 -29.29 3.88
CA LEU A 234 23.29 -30.48 4.63
C LEU A 234 22.83 -31.81 3.99
N THR A 235 21.89 -31.78 3.03
CA THR A 235 21.34 -33.01 2.46
C THR A 235 22.37 -33.64 1.52
N ASN A 236 22.92 -34.80 1.92
CA ASN A 236 23.82 -35.58 1.08
C ASN A 236 23.07 -36.14 -0.14
N ALA A 237 23.75 -36.12 -1.29
CA ALA A 237 23.37 -36.79 -2.55
C ALA A 237 22.75 -38.19 -2.36
N ASP A 238 23.33 -38.93 -1.42
CA ASP A 238 23.14 -40.38 -1.28
C ASP A 238 22.06 -40.77 -0.27
N GLN A 239 21.58 -39.85 0.58
CA GLN A 239 20.67 -40.18 1.70
C GLN A 239 19.20 -39.76 1.48
N SER A 240 18.85 -39.10 0.38
CA SER A 240 17.47 -38.66 0.10
C SER A 240 16.56 -39.78 -0.47
N MET A 241 16.52 -40.93 0.20
CA MET A 241 15.77 -42.10 -0.26
C MET A 241 14.28 -42.16 0.17
N SER A 242 13.69 -41.21 0.92
CA SER A 242 12.33 -41.51 1.45
C SER A 242 11.26 -40.44 1.69
N ALA A 243 11.37 -39.16 1.32
CA ALA A 243 10.24 -38.24 1.59
C ALA A 243 9.91 -37.17 0.53
N ALA A 244 10.74 -36.94 -0.47
CA ALA A 244 10.40 -36.06 -1.58
C ALA A 244 10.84 -36.74 -2.87
N ALA A 245 9.96 -37.59 -3.41
CA ALA A 245 10.21 -38.42 -4.60
C ALA A 245 10.63 -37.61 -5.85
N ASP A 246 10.44 -36.29 -5.84
CA ASP A 246 10.74 -35.39 -6.95
C ASP A 246 12.04 -34.58 -6.79
N ARG A 247 12.82 -34.76 -5.71
CA ARG A 247 14.12 -34.08 -5.61
C ARG A 247 15.17 -34.82 -6.44
N PRO A 248 15.80 -34.17 -7.44
CA PRO A 248 16.91 -34.78 -8.15
C PRO A 248 18.03 -35.11 -7.16
N LYS A 249 18.71 -36.25 -7.32
CA LYS A 249 19.88 -36.59 -6.52
C LYS A 249 20.92 -35.47 -6.69
N ASN A 250 21.07 -34.63 -5.67
CA ASN A 250 22.02 -33.53 -5.70
C ASN A 250 23.42 -34.11 -5.80
N SER A 251 24.19 -33.81 -6.85
CA SER A 251 25.61 -34.20 -6.87
C SER A 251 26.36 -33.56 -5.69
N ARG A 252 27.49 -34.14 -5.27
CA ARG A 252 28.38 -33.50 -4.27
C ARG A 252 28.77 -32.08 -4.68
N GLU A 253 28.91 -31.81 -5.98
CA GLU A 253 29.14 -30.45 -6.50
C GLU A 253 27.94 -29.53 -6.26
N SER A 254 26.71 -30.02 -6.41
CA SER A 254 25.49 -29.27 -6.09
C SER A 254 25.42 -28.95 -4.60
N GLN A 255 25.72 -29.91 -3.73
CA GLN A 255 25.79 -29.69 -2.28
C GLN A 255 26.86 -28.66 -1.92
N ARG A 256 28.07 -28.78 -2.49
CA ARG A 256 29.15 -27.81 -2.32
C ARG A 256 28.72 -26.40 -2.74
N ALA A 257 28.00 -26.28 -3.86
CA ALA A 257 27.45 -25.01 -4.32
C ALA A 257 26.37 -24.45 -3.37
N ALA A 258 25.48 -25.29 -2.84
CA ALA A 258 24.48 -24.90 -1.85
C ALA A 258 25.13 -24.40 -0.55
N ILE A 259 26.14 -25.11 -0.03
CA ILE A 259 26.94 -24.70 1.13
C ILE A 259 27.61 -23.34 0.86
N ALA A 260 28.30 -23.19 -0.28
CA ALA A 260 28.99 -21.95 -0.61
C ALA A 260 28.03 -20.74 -0.69
N ARG A 261 26.85 -20.91 -1.29
CA ARG A 261 25.81 -19.86 -1.34
C ARG A 261 25.31 -19.50 0.05
N LEU A 262 25.01 -20.49 0.88
CA LEU A 262 24.54 -20.29 2.24
C LEU A 262 25.57 -19.54 3.08
N LEU A 263 26.81 -20.05 3.13
CA LEU A 263 27.89 -19.47 3.91
C LEU A 263 28.23 -18.04 3.46
N PHE A 264 28.27 -17.81 2.14
CA PHE A 264 28.54 -16.48 1.60
C PHE A 264 27.41 -15.51 1.93
N GLY A 265 26.15 -15.91 1.76
CA GLY A 265 24.99 -15.08 2.10
C GLY A 265 24.92 -14.74 3.58
N LEU A 266 25.30 -15.68 4.46
CA LEU A 266 25.33 -15.48 5.92
C LEU A 266 26.51 -14.64 6.41
N SER A 267 27.53 -14.36 5.59
CA SER A 267 28.74 -13.62 6.01
C SER A 267 28.43 -12.26 6.64
N GLY A 268 27.47 -11.51 6.08
CA GLY A 268 27.04 -10.22 6.60
C GLY A 268 26.32 -10.34 7.96
N ALA A 269 25.41 -11.31 8.08
CA ALA A 269 24.67 -11.54 9.31
C ALA A 269 25.59 -12.01 10.45
N ARG A 270 26.53 -12.93 10.16
CA ARG A 270 27.54 -13.39 11.14
C ARG A 270 28.46 -12.27 11.59
N ALA A 271 28.94 -11.45 10.66
CA ALA A 271 29.75 -10.28 11.00
C ALA A 271 29.00 -9.32 11.92
N LEU A 272 27.72 -9.07 11.63
CA LEU A 272 26.89 -8.23 12.47
C LEU A 272 26.73 -8.82 13.88
N MET A 273 26.52 -10.14 13.99
CA MET A 273 26.45 -10.82 15.29
C MET A 273 27.74 -10.61 16.09
N ASP A 274 28.92 -10.83 15.50
CA ASP A 274 30.21 -10.62 16.16
C ASP A 274 30.37 -9.16 16.64
N ILE A 275 29.98 -8.19 15.80
CA ILE A 275 30.06 -6.76 16.11
C ILE A 275 29.09 -6.39 17.25
N THR A 276 27.90 -6.98 17.28
CA THR A 276 26.89 -6.70 18.32
C THR A 276 27.15 -7.42 19.63
N ALA A 277 27.82 -8.58 19.59
CA ALA A 277 28.16 -9.36 20.78
C ALA A 277 29.28 -8.72 21.60
N ASP A 278 30.15 -7.93 20.95
CA ASP A 278 31.25 -7.23 21.59
C ASP A 278 31.19 -5.72 21.30
N SER A 279 30.76 -4.94 22.30
CA SER A 279 30.70 -3.46 22.18
C SER A 279 32.07 -2.81 21.95
N SER A 280 33.17 -3.51 22.22
CA SER A 280 34.54 -3.06 21.96
C SER A 280 35.06 -3.43 20.56
N HIS A 281 34.24 -4.12 19.76
CA HIS A 281 34.63 -4.59 18.45
C HIS A 281 35.02 -3.40 17.52
N PRO A 282 36.16 -3.45 16.81
CA PRO A 282 36.70 -2.31 16.07
C PRO A 282 35.78 -1.79 14.95
N ASP A 283 34.94 -2.65 14.40
CA ASP A 283 33.96 -2.29 13.36
C ASP A 283 32.72 -1.54 13.91
N VAL A 284 32.47 -1.49 15.23
CA VAL A 284 31.32 -0.77 15.82
C VAL A 284 31.34 0.71 15.42
N ALA A 285 32.52 1.33 15.41
CA ALA A 285 32.69 2.73 15.03
C ALA A 285 32.27 3.02 13.58
N ARG A 286 32.38 2.03 12.68
CA ARG A 286 32.02 2.17 11.26
C ARG A 286 30.51 2.16 11.03
N LEU A 287 29.78 1.51 11.93
CA LEU A 287 28.32 1.40 11.88
C LEU A 287 27.62 2.54 12.62
N LYS A 288 28.34 3.26 13.49
CA LYS A 288 27.79 4.35 14.30
C LYS A 288 27.20 5.45 13.41
N GLY A 289 25.96 5.82 13.69
CA GLY A 289 25.25 6.92 13.00
C GLY A 289 24.42 6.47 11.79
N PHE A 290 24.54 5.22 11.36
CA PHE A 290 23.69 4.64 10.33
C PHE A 290 22.52 3.89 10.97
N SER A 291 21.33 3.98 10.38
CA SER A 291 20.16 3.22 10.84
C SER A 291 20.15 1.82 10.21
N PRO A 292 19.99 0.73 10.99
CA PRO A 292 19.87 -0.62 10.44
C PRO A 292 18.80 -0.72 9.35
N GLY A 293 19.09 -1.48 8.30
CA GLY A 293 18.17 -1.66 7.15
C GLY A 293 18.28 -0.59 6.07
N THR A 294 19.03 0.50 6.28
CA THR A 294 19.28 1.51 5.24
C THR A 294 20.35 1.07 4.24
N ALA A 295 20.36 1.69 3.06
CA ALA A 295 21.39 1.46 2.05
C ALA A 295 22.78 1.88 2.53
N ASP A 296 22.88 2.98 3.29
CA ASP A 296 24.14 3.44 3.88
C ASP A 296 24.64 2.46 4.96
N TRP A 297 23.76 1.95 5.81
CA TRP A 297 24.10 0.88 6.77
C TRP A 297 24.64 -0.36 6.07
N SER A 298 23.98 -0.80 5.00
CA SER A 298 24.41 -1.98 4.24
C SER A 298 25.78 -1.78 3.59
N ARG A 299 26.05 -0.58 3.06
CA ARG A 299 27.37 -0.19 2.52
C ARG A 299 28.43 -0.15 3.62
N ALA A 300 28.11 0.43 4.77
CA ALA A 300 29.01 0.48 5.92
C ALA A 300 29.36 -0.93 6.42
N LEU A 301 28.37 -1.80 6.59
CA LEU A 301 28.55 -3.20 6.99
C LEU A 301 29.42 -3.97 5.98
N ALA A 302 29.18 -3.82 4.68
CA ALA A 302 29.99 -4.46 3.65
C ALA A 302 31.48 -4.04 3.68
N SER A 303 31.79 -2.88 4.27
CA SER A 303 33.16 -2.38 4.42
C SER A 303 33.89 -2.93 5.65
N CYS A 304 33.18 -3.52 6.62
CA CYS A 304 33.72 -4.04 7.87
C CYS A 304 34.73 -5.18 7.64
N GLU A 305 35.80 -5.22 8.44
CA GLU A 305 36.80 -6.29 8.30
C GLU A 305 36.22 -7.66 8.72
N SER A 306 35.25 -7.67 9.63
CA SER A 306 34.54 -8.89 10.03
C SER A 306 33.79 -9.55 8.88
N VAL A 307 33.14 -8.77 8.01
CA VAL A 307 32.47 -9.30 6.81
C VAL A 307 33.51 -9.93 5.88
N ARG A 308 34.62 -9.23 5.63
CA ARG A 308 35.71 -9.74 4.79
C ARG A 308 36.34 -11.00 5.37
N ARG A 309 36.50 -11.07 6.69
CA ARG A 309 37.00 -12.24 7.42
C ARG A 309 36.10 -13.45 7.17
N HIS A 310 34.79 -13.30 7.38
CA HIS A 310 33.83 -14.38 7.10
C HIS A 310 33.82 -14.77 5.62
N GLN A 311 33.89 -13.81 4.70
CA GLN A 311 34.00 -14.09 3.26
C GLN A 311 35.27 -14.88 2.93
N ARG A 312 36.45 -14.49 3.44
CA ARG A 312 37.71 -15.24 3.29
C ARG A 312 37.59 -16.65 3.84
N ARG A 313 36.90 -16.83 4.98
CA ARG A 313 36.61 -18.16 5.55
C ARG A 313 35.78 -19.01 4.58
N VAL A 314 34.81 -18.44 3.87
CA VAL A 314 34.07 -19.16 2.81
C VAL A 314 34.98 -19.59 1.66
N PHE A 315 35.92 -18.75 1.22
CA PHE A 315 36.89 -19.12 0.18
C PHE A 315 37.80 -20.28 0.61
N VAL A 316 38.23 -20.28 1.88
CA VAL A 316 38.99 -21.38 2.47
C VAL A 316 38.17 -22.67 2.54
N LEU A 317 36.91 -22.58 2.97
CA LEU A 317 36.04 -23.74 3.16
C LEU A 317 35.56 -24.35 1.85
N SER A 318 34.96 -23.55 0.98
CA SER A 318 34.31 -24.02 -0.25
C SER A 318 35.23 -24.03 -1.47
N GLY A 319 36.44 -23.48 -1.33
CA GLY A 319 37.39 -23.30 -2.41
C GLY A 319 37.07 -22.09 -3.28
N ILE A 320 38.11 -21.55 -3.93
CA ILE A 320 37.98 -20.37 -4.78
C ILE A 320 36.98 -20.59 -5.91
N LYS A 321 37.00 -21.76 -6.56
CA LYS A 321 36.13 -22.06 -7.70
C LYS A 321 34.65 -22.04 -7.30
N THR A 322 34.30 -22.77 -6.23
CA THR A 322 32.90 -22.86 -5.77
C THR A 322 32.41 -21.52 -5.20
N ALA A 323 33.24 -20.83 -4.42
CA ALA A 323 32.88 -19.54 -3.85
C ALA A 323 32.63 -18.49 -4.95
N LEU A 324 33.47 -18.43 -5.99
CA LEU A 324 33.24 -17.55 -7.14
C LEU A 324 31.96 -17.90 -7.89
N ASN A 325 31.67 -19.19 -8.09
CA ASN A 325 30.42 -19.63 -8.69
C ASN A 325 29.19 -19.25 -7.84
N ALA A 326 29.29 -19.32 -6.52
CA ALA A 326 28.24 -18.87 -5.61
C ALA A 326 28.01 -17.35 -5.70
N ILE A 327 29.09 -16.56 -5.76
CA ILE A 327 29.02 -15.10 -5.97
C ILE A 327 28.39 -14.77 -7.33
N ALA A 328 28.79 -15.48 -8.40
CA ALA A 328 28.24 -15.30 -9.74
C ALA A 328 26.73 -15.63 -9.78
N ALA A 329 26.32 -16.76 -9.19
CA ALA A 329 24.92 -17.15 -9.08
C ALA A 329 24.09 -16.14 -8.28
N ARG A 330 24.65 -15.61 -7.18
CA ARG A 330 23.97 -14.57 -6.39
C ARG A 330 23.87 -13.26 -7.16
N SER A 331 24.93 -12.87 -7.87
CA SER A 331 24.92 -11.68 -8.72
C SER A 331 23.88 -11.78 -9.83
N ALA A 332 23.74 -12.96 -10.45
CA ALA A 332 22.68 -13.24 -11.43
C ALA A 332 21.28 -13.10 -10.80
N THR A 333 21.08 -13.65 -9.60
CA THR A 333 19.81 -13.50 -8.86
C THR A 333 19.50 -12.04 -8.58
N VAL A 334 20.46 -11.26 -8.08
CA VAL A 334 20.28 -9.81 -7.83
C VAL A 334 19.96 -9.04 -9.11
N ARG A 335 20.54 -9.40 -10.26
CA ARG A 335 20.19 -8.80 -11.55
C ARG A 335 18.76 -9.12 -11.98
N ILE A 336 18.30 -10.36 -11.75
CA ILE A 336 16.91 -10.75 -12.02
C ILE A 336 15.97 -9.94 -11.12
N LEU A 337 16.28 -9.82 -9.83
CA LEU A 337 15.49 -9.01 -8.89
C LEU A 337 15.45 -7.53 -9.31
N ALA A 338 16.58 -6.95 -9.72
CA ALA A 338 16.62 -5.58 -10.22
C ALA A 338 15.73 -5.41 -11.46
N SER A 339 15.81 -6.34 -12.42
CA SER A 339 14.94 -6.33 -13.61
C SER A 339 13.45 -6.47 -13.26
N GLN A 340 13.10 -7.24 -12.22
CA GLN A 340 11.72 -7.35 -11.75
C GLN A 340 11.22 -6.05 -11.12
N VAL A 341 12.07 -5.35 -10.36
CA VAL A 341 11.75 -4.02 -9.80
C VAL A 341 11.56 -2.99 -10.90
N ASP A 342 12.42 -2.99 -11.92
CA ASP A 342 12.29 -2.08 -13.06
C ASP A 342 10.99 -2.33 -13.83
N ALA A 343 10.64 -3.61 -14.06
CA ALA A 343 9.38 -4.00 -14.69
C ALA A 343 8.16 -3.58 -13.85
N ALA A 344 8.16 -3.87 -12.55
CA ALA A 344 7.09 -3.46 -11.64
C ALA A 344 6.92 -1.93 -11.60
N SER A 345 8.02 -1.16 -11.57
CA SER A 345 7.97 0.30 -11.62
C SER A 345 7.41 0.82 -12.95
N ALA A 346 7.72 0.16 -14.07
CA ALA A 346 7.14 0.50 -15.37
C ALA A 346 5.62 0.23 -15.39
N ASP A 347 5.18 -0.91 -14.87
CA ASP A 347 3.77 -1.28 -14.77
C ASP A 347 2.99 -0.30 -13.87
N GLU A 348 3.55 0.07 -12.72
CA GLU A 348 2.96 1.07 -11.81
C GLU A 348 2.83 2.44 -12.48
N ARG A 349 3.83 2.86 -13.28
CA ARG A 349 3.74 4.12 -14.04
C ARG A 349 2.64 4.06 -15.10
N ILE A 350 2.50 2.94 -15.81
CA ILE A 350 1.44 2.75 -16.81
C ILE A 350 0.07 2.79 -16.13
N LEU A 351 -0.09 2.09 -14.99
CA LEU A 351 -1.33 2.08 -14.23
C LEU A 351 -1.67 3.48 -13.70
N PHE A 352 -0.68 4.18 -13.13
CA PHE A 352 -0.84 5.57 -12.67
C PHE A 352 -1.28 6.50 -13.80
N LEU A 353 -0.66 6.43 -14.97
CA LEU A 353 -1.04 7.25 -16.13
C LEU A 353 -2.46 6.92 -16.63
N SER A 354 -2.85 5.65 -16.59
CA SER A 354 -4.21 5.21 -16.94
C SER A 354 -5.24 5.75 -15.94
N ASP A 355 -4.98 5.63 -14.64
CA ASP A 355 -5.87 6.11 -13.58
C ASP A 355 -5.97 7.65 -13.59
N ASP A 356 -4.85 8.34 -13.77
CA ASP A 356 -4.80 9.80 -13.91
C ASP A 356 -5.59 10.27 -15.14
N ALA A 357 -5.44 9.60 -16.29
CA ALA A 357 -6.23 9.88 -17.48
C ALA A 357 -7.74 9.68 -17.26
N ALA A 358 -8.14 8.64 -16.52
CA ALA A 358 -9.54 8.39 -16.17
C ALA A 358 -10.09 9.49 -15.24
N LEU A 359 -9.33 9.89 -14.21
CA LEU A 359 -9.70 10.97 -13.30
C LEU A 359 -9.80 12.32 -14.03
N LEU A 360 -8.86 12.63 -14.93
CA LEU A 360 -8.92 13.83 -15.77
C LEU A 360 -10.13 13.82 -16.69
N SER A 361 -10.50 12.67 -17.25
CA SER A 361 -11.72 12.54 -18.05
C SER A 361 -12.98 12.80 -17.21
N GLN A 362 -13.06 12.23 -16.01
CA GLN A 362 -14.18 12.48 -15.09
C GLN A 362 -14.26 13.95 -14.67
N ALA A 363 -13.12 14.58 -14.35
CA ALA A 363 -13.07 16.00 -14.00
C ALA A 363 -13.52 16.90 -15.15
N ARG A 364 -13.13 16.56 -16.40
CA ARG A 364 -13.60 17.26 -17.60
C ARG A 364 -15.11 17.11 -17.80
N GLU A 365 -15.65 15.90 -17.61
CA GLU A 365 -17.09 15.66 -17.69
C GLU A 365 -17.86 16.46 -16.64
N GLN A 366 -17.38 16.48 -15.39
CA GLN A 366 -17.96 17.30 -14.33
C GLN A 366 -17.90 18.79 -14.64
N ALA A 367 -16.77 19.28 -15.19
CA ALA A 367 -16.63 20.67 -15.61
C ALA A 367 -17.62 21.04 -16.72
N GLU A 368 -17.85 20.15 -17.70
CA GLU A 368 -18.86 20.36 -18.74
C GLU A 368 -20.28 20.36 -18.17
N ARG A 369 -20.61 19.45 -17.24
CA ARG A 369 -21.91 19.47 -16.54
C ARG A 369 -22.14 20.80 -15.83
N LEU A 370 -21.15 21.31 -15.11
CA LEU A 370 -21.22 22.63 -14.46
C LEU A 370 -21.38 23.79 -15.46
N ARG A 371 -20.74 23.73 -16.64
CA ARG A 371 -20.94 24.73 -17.71
C ARG A 371 -22.37 24.72 -18.26
N VAL A 372 -22.95 23.54 -18.43
CA VAL A 372 -24.34 23.40 -18.87
C VAL A 372 -25.29 23.95 -17.80
N GLU A 373 -25.10 23.58 -16.53
CA GLU A 373 -25.92 24.06 -15.41
C GLU A 373 -25.84 25.59 -15.24
N THR A 374 -24.64 26.17 -15.31
CA THR A 374 -24.45 27.63 -15.21
C THR A 374 -25.14 28.38 -16.33
N THR A 375 -25.15 27.82 -17.55
CA THR A 375 -25.86 28.39 -18.70
C THR A 375 -27.38 28.32 -18.50
N GLN A 376 -27.91 27.19 -18.03
CA GLN A 376 -29.33 27.05 -17.68
C GLN A 376 -29.76 28.02 -16.57
N ILE A 377 -28.93 28.22 -15.55
CA ILE A 377 -29.19 29.21 -14.49
C ILE A 377 -29.25 30.62 -15.07
N ALA A 378 -28.31 30.99 -15.95
CA ALA A 378 -28.31 32.30 -16.60
C ALA A 378 -29.57 32.52 -17.45
N GLU A 379 -30.00 31.52 -18.22
CA GLU A 379 -31.25 31.57 -18.98
C GLU A 379 -32.49 31.72 -18.09
N ASN A 380 -32.54 30.99 -16.97
CA ASN A 380 -33.64 31.08 -16.01
C ASN A 380 -33.68 32.45 -15.32
N LEU A 381 -32.52 33.03 -14.98
CA LEU A 381 -32.44 34.39 -14.45
C LEU A 381 -32.95 35.42 -15.46
N LYS A 382 -32.62 35.26 -16.75
CA LYS A 382 -33.16 36.11 -17.82
C LYS A 382 -34.67 35.99 -17.94
N LYS A 383 -35.22 34.76 -18.00
CA LYS A 383 -36.67 34.52 -18.02
C LYS A 383 -37.38 35.13 -16.81
N LEU A 384 -36.78 35.03 -15.62
CA LEU A 384 -37.31 35.62 -14.40
C LEU A 384 -37.29 37.16 -14.45
N ALA A 385 -36.25 37.76 -15.01
CA ALA A 385 -36.20 39.19 -15.26
C ALA A 385 -37.30 39.64 -16.23
N ASP A 386 -37.49 38.93 -17.34
CA ASP A 386 -38.54 39.20 -18.33
C ASP A 386 -39.95 39.07 -17.71
N GLN A 387 -40.17 38.04 -16.89
CA GLN A 387 -41.41 37.87 -16.14
C GLN A 387 -41.66 39.01 -15.16
N ARG A 388 -40.63 39.51 -14.46
CA ARG A 388 -40.75 40.69 -13.57
C ARG A 388 -41.15 41.93 -14.34
N VAL A 389 -40.61 42.14 -15.54
CA VAL A 389 -41.01 43.26 -16.41
C VAL A 389 -42.47 43.10 -16.84
N SER A 390 -42.90 41.91 -17.27
CA SER A 390 -44.30 41.64 -17.64
C SER A 390 -45.26 41.83 -16.46
N LEU A 391 -44.89 41.41 -15.25
CA LEU A 391 -45.70 41.62 -14.05
C LEU A 391 -45.86 43.10 -13.71
N LYS A 392 -44.79 43.91 -13.82
CA LYS A 392 -44.87 45.36 -13.63
C LYS A 392 -45.80 46.02 -14.65
N GLN A 393 -45.74 45.59 -15.91
CA GLN A 393 -46.65 46.10 -16.94
C GLN A 393 -48.10 45.74 -16.62
N ARG A 394 -48.38 44.48 -16.24
CA ARG A 394 -49.72 44.05 -15.85
C ARG A 394 -50.24 44.79 -14.61
N GLN A 395 -49.38 45.06 -13.63
CA GLN A 395 -49.74 45.87 -12.47
C GLN A 395 -50.19 47.27 -12.90
N LYS A 396 -49.43 47.90 -13.81
CA LYS A 396 -49.80 49.20 -14.38
C LYS A 396 -51.12 49.13 -15.17
N ASP A 397 -51.31 48.11 -16.00
CA ASP A 397 -52.54 47.93 -16.77
C ASP A 397 -53.77 47.73 -15.84
N VAL A 398 -53.57 47.02 -14.71
CA VAL A 398 -54.60 46.86 -13.66
C VAL A 398 -54.90 48.20 -12.98
N GLU A 399 -53.88 48.98 -12.61
CA GLU A 399 -54.08 50.32 -12.03
C GLU A 399 -54.83 51.26 -12.99
N GLU A 400 -54.49 51.24 -14.29
CA GLU A 400 -55.19 52.02 -15.33
C GLU A 400 -56.65 51.55 -15.49
N ALA A 401 -56.90 50.24 -15.49
CA ALA A 401 -58.25 49.68 -15.57
C ALA A 401 -59.10 49.99 -14.32
N GLU A 402 -58.50 49.95 -13.12
CA GLU A 402 -59.18 50.35 -11.88
C GLU A 402 -59.52 51.85 -11.89
N ALA A 403 -58.62 52.70 -12.39
CA ALA A 403 -58.88 54.13 -12.55
C ALA A 403 -60.02 54.40 -13.55
N ALA A 404 -60.00 53.74 -14.71
CA ALA A 404 -61.05 53.85 -15.72
C ALA A 404 -62.41 53.31 -15.21
N LEU A 405 -62.39 52.21 -14.46
CA LEU A 405 -63.59 51.67 -13.81
C LEU A 405 -64.16 52.69 -12.82
N LYS A 406 -63.30 53.32 -12.00
CA LYS A 406 -63.71 54.35 -11.06
C LYS A 406 -64.32 55.56 -11.77
N GLU A 407 -63.66 56.07 -12.81
CA GLU A 407 -64.18 57.17 -13.64
C GLU A 407 -65.56 56.82 -14.23
N SER A 408 -65.70 55.63 -14.82
CA SER A 408 -66.98 55.14 -15.34
C SER A 408 -68.04 55.02 -14.25
N THR A 409 -67.69 54.56 -13.05
CA THR A 409 -68.63 54.51 -11.92
C THR A 409 -69.05 55.91 -11.44
N ASP A 410 -68.13 56.88 -11.45
CA ASP A 410 -68.42 58.27 -11.08
C ASP A 410 -69.32 58.94 -12.13
N GLU A 411 -69.07 58.73 -13.43
CA GLU A 411 -69.96 59.17 -14.51
C GLU A 411 -71.35 58.54 -14.41
N THR A 412 -71.41 57.24 -14.10
CA THR A 412 -72.67 56.51 -13.88
C THR A 412 -73.40 57.07 -12.66
N ALA A 413 -72.69 57.40 -11.57
CA ALA A 413 -73.29 58.04 -10.39
C ALA A 413 -73.83 59.45 -10.71
N GLN A 414 -73.09 60.25 -11.49
CA GLN A 414 -73.53 61.58 -11.93
C GLN A 414 -74.75 61.50 -12.85
N THR A 415 -74.79 60.57 -13.79
CA THR A 415 -75.95 60.36 -14.68
C THR A 415 -77.17 59.89 -13.90
N ILE A 416 -77.00 58.97 -12.93
CA ILE A 416 -78.07 58.59 -11.99
C ILE A 416 -78.57 59.80 -11.20
N ALA A 417 -77.67 60.66 -10.71
CA ALA A 417 -78.05 61.88 -9.99
C ALA A 417 -78.86 62.85 -10.87
N LYS A 418 -78.43 63.08 -12.12
CA LYS A 418 -79.17 63.89 -13.11
C LYS A 418 -80.55 63.29 -13.40
N LEU A 419 -80.65 61.97 -13.57
CA LEU A 419 -81.92 61.27 -13.78
C LEU A 419 -82.85 61.42 -12.57
N ARG A 420 -82.32 61.35 -11.34
CA ARG A 420 -83.08 61.63 -10.11
C ARG A 420 -83.60 63.07 -10.07
N GLU A 421 -82.76 64.05 -10.38
CA GLU A 421 -83.16 65.47 -10.45
C GLU A 421 -84.25 65.70 -11.50
N GLN A 422 -84.12 65.09 -12.69
CA GLN A 422 -85.15 65.14 -13.72
C GLN A 422 -86.44 64.46 -13.28
N THR A 423 -86.35 63.33 -12.58
CA THR A 423 -87.50 62.63 -12.00
C THR A 423 -88.20 63.49 -10.94
N ASP A 424 -87.45 64.19 -10.09
CA ASP A 424 -87.98 65.12 -9.09
C ASP A 424 -88.61 66.35 -9.74
N LYS A 425 -88.01 66.90 -10.81
CA LYS A 425 -88.62 67.97 -11.62
C LYS A 425 -89.92 67.51 -12.25
N ALA A 426 -89.95 66.30 -12.84
CA ALA A 426 -91.17 65.72 -13.40
C ALA A 426 -92.23 65.51 -12.31
N ARG A 427 -91.84 65.07 -11.11
CA ARG A 427 -92.73 64.96 -9.95
C ARG A 427 -93.27 66.31 -9.51
N LEU A 428 -92.45 67.36 -9.43
CA LEU A 428 -92.86 68.72 -9.11
C LEU A 428 -93.81 69.30 -10.17
N VAL A 429 -93.54 69.09 -11.45
CA VAL A 429 -94.46 69.47 -12.53
C VAL A 429 -95.77 68.73 -12.40
N ARG A 430 -95.75 67.43 -12.05
CA ARG A 430 -96.96 66.64 -11.80
C ARG A 430 -97.75 67.14 -10.60
N ILE A 431 -97.09 67.56 -9.52
CA ILE A 431 -97.71 68.21 -8.35
C ILE A 431 -98.33 69.54 -8.77
N LYS A 432 -97.58 70.41 -9.47
CA LYS A 432 -98.10 71.69 -9.97
C LYS A 432 -99.28 71.50 -10.93
N ALA A 433 -99.23 70.52 -11.82
CA ALA A 433 -100.34 70.19 -12.70
C ALA A 433 -101.55 69.70 -11.90
N ARG A 434 -101.34 68.90 -10.85
CA ARG A 434 -102.41 68.49 -9.93
C ARG A 434 -103.01 69.67 -9.18
N ASP A 435 -102.18 70.57 -8.67
CA ASP A 435 -102.63 71.74 -7.92
C ASP A 435 -103.33 72.75 -8.85
N LEU A 436 -102.83 72.93 -10.08
CA LEU A 436 -103.50 73.72 -11.12
C LEU A 436 -104.82 73.10 -11.57
N LEU A 437 -104.91 71.78 -11.65
CA LEU A 437 -106.20 71.10 -11.88
C LEU A 437 -107.13 71.27 -10.68
N GLY A 438 -106.59 71.31 -9.46
CA GLY A 438 -107.33 71.65 -8.24
C GLY A 438 -107.88 73.08 -8.29
N THR A 439 -107.05 74.07 -8.62
CA THR A 439 -107.49 75.47 -8.75
C THR A 439 -108.41 75.68 -9.94
N LEU A 440 -108.24 74.92 -11.04
CA LEU A 440 -109.20 74.91 -12.15
C LEU A 440 -110.54 74.34 -11.69
N ALA A 441 -110.56 73.24 -10.93
CA ALA A 441 -111.79 72.69 -10.38
C ALA A 441 -112.47 73.66 -9.40
N ASP A 442 -111.69 74.39 -8.59
CA ASP A 442 -112.23 75.41 -7.68
C ASP A 442 -112.72 76.65 -8.45
N LYS A 443 -112.01 77.09 -9.50
CA LYS A 443 -112.47 78.17 -10.40
C LYS A 443 -113.69 77.76 -11.21
N GLU A 444 -113.79 76.49 -11.60
CA GLU A 444 -114.98 75.96 -12.28
C GLU A 444 -116.18 75.90 -11.32
N ARG A 445 -115.96 75.61 -10.02
CA ARG A 445 -117.00 75.79 -9.00
C ARG A 445 -117.39 77.25 -8.84
N GLU A 446 -116.40 78.15 -8.78
CA GLU A 446 -116.63 79.60 -8.66
C GLU A 446 -117.40 80.16 -9.87
N ILE A 447 -117.11 79.67 -11.09
CA ILE A 447 -117.87 79.97 -12.31
C ILE A 447 -119.28 79.41 -12.19
N ARG A 448 -119.49 78.19 -11.71
CA ARG A 448 -120.85 77.64 -11.51
C ARG A 448 -121.63 78.39 -10.45
N ASP A 449 -120.98 78.88 -9.40
CA ASP A 449 -121.60 79.71 -8.38
C ASP A 449 -121.90 81.12 -8.90
N LEU A 450 -121.04 81.69 -9.74
CA LEU A 450 -121.32 82.94 -10.47
C LEU A 450 -122.43 82.75 -11.51
N GLU A 451 -122.49 81.64 -12.23
CA GLU A 451 -123.59 81.29 -13.13
C GLU A 451 -124.90 81.11 -12.36
N ARG A 452 -124.87 80.58 -11.13
CA ARG A 452 -126.02 80.59 -10.23
C ARG A 452 -126.40 82.01 -9.82
N GLN A 453 -125.43 82.85 -9.45
CA GLN A 453 -125.70 84.26 -9.11
C GLN A 453 -126.24 85.06 -10.29
N VAL A 454 -125.80 84.78 -11.52
CA VAL A 454 -126.31 85.38 -12.75
C VAL A 454 -127.72 84.87 -13.03
N ARG A 455 -128.01 83.58 -12.87
CA ARG A 455 -129.40 83.08 -12.95
C ARG A 455 -130.31 83.66 -11.88
N ASP A 456 -129.79 83.85 -10.66
CA ASP A 456 -130.55 84.48 -9.57
C ASP A 456 -130.76 85.98 -9.84
N ALA A 457 -129.81 86.67 -10.48
CA ALA A 457 -129.93 88.05 -10.93
C ALA A 457 -130.88 88.21 -12.13
N GLU A 458 -130.86 87.27 -13.08
CA GLU A 458 -131.80 87.22 -14.21
C GLU A 458 -133.21 86.86 -13.75
N SER A 459 -133.36 86.02 -12.72
CA SER A 459 -134.67 85.76 -12.08
C SER A 459 -135.24 86.97 -11.33
N LYS A 460 -134.38 87.89 -10.87
CA LYS A 460 -134.76 89.14 -10.20
C LYS A 460 -135.06 90.30 -11.17
N ALA A 461 -134.70 90.18 -12.45
CA ALA A 461 -134.84 91.26 -13.44
C ALA A 461 -136.13 91.18 -14.30
N GLY A 462 -137.05 90.27 -14.03
CA GLY A 462 -138.25 90.07 -14.87
C GLY A 462 -139.53 89.78 -14.10
N GLY A 463 -140.09 90.79 -13.41
CA GLY A 463 -141.35 90.63 -12.66
C GLY A 463 -142.03 91.92 -12.17
N GLY A 464 -142.25 92.88 -13.07
CA GLY A 464 -143.38 93.84 -13.17
C GLY A 464 -144.05 94.59 -11.98
N SER A 465 -144.40 95.87 -12.25
CA SER A 465 -145.46 96.70 -11.63
C SER A 465 -145.13 97.38 -10.28
N LYS A 466 -144.67 98.65 -10.24
CA LYS A 466 -145.37 99.98 -10.30
C LYS A 466 -146.21 100.31 -9.05
N PRO A 467 -146.24 101.57 -8.53
CA PRO A 467 -145.48 102.79 -8.89
C PRO A 467 -144.14 102.94 -8.15
#